data_AF-A0A9D6I0G5-F1
#
_entry.id   AF-A0A9D6I0G5-F1
#
_cell.length_a   1.000
_cell.length_b   1.000
_cell.length_c   1.000
_cell.angle_alpha   90.00
_cell.angle_beta   90.00
_cell.angle_gamma   90.00
#
_symmetry.space_group_name_H-M   'P 1'
#
loop_
_entity.id
_entity.type
_entity.pdbx_description
1 polymer ?
#
loop_
_entity_poly.entity_id
_entity_poly.type
_entity_poly.pdbx_seq_one_letter_code
_entity_poly.pdbx_strand_id
1 'polypeptide(L)'
;MNCETARDRLLEAPLTELRGEGDGALAQHLRGCLECQDRARRILAQTAVLQAALERATPRVEAVQAAWRRRAVPSSARRRWAVVVPLALAASLALLLLGRHPTGQAPESGTPSPTAPIAAPLGVQAPQGRAVTVFQTDNPNIVVIWSF
;
A
#
# COMPACT_ATOMS: atom_id res chain seq x y z
N MET A 1 5.86 14.71 46.53
CA MET A 1 6.30 15.53 45.36
C MET A 1 5.53 16.83 45.31
N ASN A 2 6.07 17.86 44.66
CA ASN A 2 5.34 19.10 44.38
C ASN A 2 4.58 19.02 43.04
N CYS A 3 3.71 20.00 42.77
CA CYS A 3 2.88 20.02 41.56
C CYS A 3 3.69 20.20 40.26
N GLU A 4 4.85 20.86 40.32
CA GLU A 4 5.71 21.09 39.16
C GLU A 4 6.30 19.76 38.67
N THR A 5 6.98 19.03 39.56
CA THR A 5 7.49 17.68 39.25
C THR A 5 6.38 16.72 38.86
N ALA A 6 5.19 16.84 39.47
CA ALA A 6 4.04 16.03 39.07
C ALA A 6 3.63 16.31 37.62
N ARG A 7 3.58 17.59 37.22
CA ARG A 7 3.21 18.01 35.86
C ARG A 7 4.21 17.53 34.81
N ASP A 8 5.51 17.62 35.11
CA ASP A 8 6.56 17.13 34.21
C ASP A 8 6.41 15.62 33.94
N ARG A 9 6.03 14.86 34.98
CA ARG A 9 5.86 13.41 34.88
C ARG A 9 4.55 12.96 34.22
N LEU A 10 3.56 13.84 34.04
CA LEU A 10 2.24 13.44 33.50
C LEU A 10 2.31 12.84 32.09
N LEU A 11 3.29 13.23 31.28
CA LEU A 11 3.39 12.75 29.88
C LEU A 11 4.27 11.49 29.73
N GLU A 12 5.08 11.18 30.74
CA GLU A 12 6.03 10.06 30.72
C GLU A 12 5.54 8.88 31.58
N ALA A 13 4.64 9.15 32.52
CA ALA A 13 4.12 8.15 33.44
C ALA A 13 3.26 7.10 32.74
N PRO A 14 3.25 5.85 33.26
CA PRO A 14 2.35 4.82 32.76
C PRO A 14 0.88 5.19 33.01
N LEU A 15 -0.01 4.67 32.16
CA LEU A 15 -1.46 4.94 32.23
C LEU A 15 -2.08 4.53 33.58
N THR A 16 -1.54 3.51 34.25
CA THR A 16 -1.98 3.09 35.58
C THR A 16 -1.68 4.17 36.63
N GLU A 17 -0.46 4.72 36.65
CA GLU A 17 -0.13 5.83 37.55
C GLU A 17 -0.96 7.09 37.26
N LEU A 18 -1.23 7.39 35.99
CA LEU A 18 -2.10 8.51 35.60
C LEU A 18 -3.55 8.35 36.08
N ARG A 19 -4.02 7.12 36.25
CA ARG A 19 -5.33 6.82 36.88
C ARG A 19 -5.29 6.95 38.42
N GLY A 20 -4.13 7.23 39.00
CA GLY A 20 -3.93 7.21 40.45
C GLY A 20 -3.84 5.80 41.03
N GLU A 21 -3.59 4.80 40.19
CA GLU A 21 -3.44 3.39 40.58
C GLU A 21 -1.97 3.11 40.95
N GLY A 22 -1.79 2.21 41.93
CA GLY A 22 -0.48 1.84 42.46
C GLY A 22 0.05 2.76 43.56
N ASP A 23 1.31 2.53 43.90
CA ASP A 23 2.01 3.15 45.04
C ASP A 23 3.11 4.13 44.60
N GLY A 24 3.16 4.44 43.29
CA GLY A 24 4.08 5.42 42.75
C GLY A 24 3.85 6.80 43.34
N ALA A 25 4.91 7.58 43.48
CA ALA A 25 4.83 8.92 44.07
C ALA A 25 3.85 9.83 43.30
N LEU A 26 3.70 9.63 41.98
CA LEU A 26 2.77 10.39 41.15
C LEU A 26 1.32 9.97 41.43
N ALA A 27 1.05 8.66 41.48
CA ALA A 27 -0.27 8.14 41.83
C ALA A 27 -0.73 8.65 43.21
N GLN A 28 0.17 8.66 44.19
CA GLN A 28 -0.12 9.20 45.51
C GLN A 28 -0.41 10.72 45.47
N HIS A 29 0.33 11.48 44.67
CA HIS A 29 0.07 12.91 44.49
C HIS A 29 -1.28 13.18 43.81
N LEU A 30 -1.63 12.41 42.77
CA LEU A 30 -2.90 12.55 42.05
C LEU A 30 -4.12 12.26 42.93
N ARG A 31 -3.97 11.40 43.95
CA ARG A 31 -5.02 11.17 44.96
C ARG A 31 -5.22 12.37 45.89
N GLY A 32 -4.18 13.17 46.12
CA GLY A 32 -4.21 14.31 47.05
C GLY A 32 -4.35 15.70 46.39
N CYS A 33 -4.17 15.81 45.07
CA CYS A 33 -4.11 17.09 44.37
C CYS A 33 -5.13 17.16 43.22
N LEU A 34 -6.22 17.92 43.41
CA LEU A 34 -7.31 18.06 42.44
C LEU A 34 -6.85 18.64 41.09
N GLU A 35 -5.97 19.64 41.10
CA GLU A 35 -5.48 20.24 39.85
C GLU A 35 -4.72 19.24 38.97
N CYS A 36 -3.84 18.45 39.59
CA CYS A 36 -3.07 17.44 38.86
C CYS A 36 -3.97 16.29 38.42
N GLN A 37 -4.97 15.92 39.23
CA GLN A 37 -5.99 14.95 38.88
C GLN A 37 -6.79 15.40 37.64
N ASP A 38 -7.23 16.64 37.57
CA ASP A 38 -7.96 17.17 36.40
C ASP A 38 -7.10 17.26 35.14
N ARG A 39 -5.80 17.49 35.28
CA ARG A 39 -4.86 17.41 34.16
C ARG A 39 -4.70 15.97 33.68
N ALA A 40 -4.50 15.02 34.59
CA ALA A 40 -4.41 13.60 34.25
C ALA A 40 -5.69 13.08 33.56
N ARG A 41 -6.87 13.45 34.06
CA ARG A 41 -8.16 13.13 33.42
C ARG A 41 -8.26 13.64 31.98
N ARG A 42 -7.80 14.88 31.72
CA ARG A 42 -7.79 15.46 30.37
C ARG A 42 -6.89 14.69 29.42
N ILE A 43 -5.69 14.31 29.88
CA ILE A 43 -4.76 13.48 29.10
C ILE A 43 -5.42 12.14 28.77
N LEU A 44 -5.94 11.43 29.78
CA LEU A 44 -6.61 10.13 29.59
C LEU A 44 -7.79 10.22 28.61
N ALA A 45 -8.60 11.26 28.68
CA ALA A 45 -9.71 11.49 27.76
C ALA A 45 -9.22 11.69 26.31
N GLN A 46 -8.17 12.49 26.11
CA GLN A 46 -7.59 12.71 24.77
C GLN A 46 -6.94 11.43 24.21
N THR A 47 -6.25 10.66 25.04
CA THR A 47 -5.69 9.36 24.64
C THR A 47 -6.79 8.39 24.19
N ALA A 48 -7.93 8.34 24.90
CA ALA A 48 -9.06 7.50 24.50
C ALA A 48 -9.66 7.93 23.16
N VAL A 49 -9.80 9.24 22.90
CA VAL A 49 -10.27 9.76 21.60
C VAL A 49 -9.30 9.39 20.49
N LEU A 50 -7.99 9.54 20.72
CA LEU A 50 -6.96 9.18 19.75
C LEU A 50 -6.99 7.68 19.45
N GLN A 51 -7.08 6.83 20.48
CA GLN A 51 -7.18 5.38 20.31
C GLN A 51 -8.40 5.01 19.47
N ALA A 52 -9.58 5.57 19.77
CA ALA A 52 -10.79 5.32 18.99
C ALA A 52 -10.70 5.83 17.54
N ALA A 53 -9.94 6.91 17.29
CA ALA A 53 -9.66 7.39 15.94
C ALA A 53 -8.73 6.42 15.18
N LEU A 54 -7.68 5.92 15.84
CA LEU A 54 -6.78 4.93 15.27
C LEU A 54 -7.51 3.62 14.96
N GLU A 55 -8.32 3.11 15.88
CA GLU A 55 -9.12 1.90 15.68
C GLU A 55 -10.05 2.01 14.46
N ARG A 56 -10.65 3.19 14.23
CA ARG A 56 -11.46 3.46 13.03
C ARG A 56 -10.63 3.61 11.76
N ALA A 57 -9.44 4.18 11.86
CA ALA A 57 -8.55 4.42 10.73
C ALA A 57 -7.75 3.16 10.32
N THR A 58 -7.60 2.19 11.22
CA THR A 58 -6.81 0.99 10.92
C THR A 58 -7.60 0.12 9.94
N PRO A 59 -7.12 -0.08 8.69
CA PRO A 59 -7.72 -1.10 7.84
C PRO A 59 -7.57 -2.44 8.55
N ARG A 60 -8.64 -3.26 8.57
CA ARG A 60 -8.57 -4.62 9.12
C ARG A 60 -7.34 -5.30 8.54
N VAL A 61 -6.48 -5.84 9.39
CA VAL A 61 -5.21 -6.48 9.01
C VAL A 61 -5.42 -7.49 7.87
N GLU A 62 -6.58 -8.14 7.83
CA GLU A 62 -7.02 -9.02 6.75
C GLU A 62 -7.12 -8.33 5.38
N ALA A 63 -7.63 -7.10 5.31
CA ALA A 63 -7.72 -6.32 4.07
C ALA A 63 -6.34 -5.92 3.54
N VAL A 64 -5.42 -5.56 4.44
CA VAL A 64 -4.01 -5.27 4.08
C VAL A 64 -3.32 -6.54 3.60
N GLN A 65 -3.46 -7.66 4.32
CA GLN A 65 -2.89 -8.94 3.90
C GLN A 65 -3.49 -9.43 2.58
N ALA A 66 -4.80 -9.26 2.36
CA ALA A 66 -5.45 -9.61 1.11
C ALA A 66 -4.95 -8.75 -0.06
N ALA A 67 -4.74 -7.45 0.16
CA ALA A 67 -4.14 -6.55 -0.83
C ALA A 67 -2.70 -6.98 -1.18
N TRP A 68 -1.89 -7.34 -0.18
CA TRP A 68 -0.53 -7.87 -0.38
C TRP A 68 -0.54 -9.20 -1.15
N ARG A 69 -1.40 -10.16 -0.80
CA ARG A 69 -1.51 -11.44 -1.52
C ARG A 69 -1.95 -11.26 -2.97
N ARG A 70 -2.91 -10.37 -3.25
CA ARG A 70 -3.34 -10.07 -4.63
C ARG A 70 -2.21 -9.44 -5.45
N ARG A 71 -1.35 -8.65 -4.82
CA ARG A 71 -0.18 -8.03 -5.47
C ARG A 71 0.99 -9.01 -5.65
N ALA A 72 1.05 -10.06 -4.82
CA ALA A 72 2.07 -11.10 -4.89
C ALA A 72 1.83 -12.15 -5.99
N VAL A 73 0.67 -12.17 -6.66
CA VAL A 73 0.48 -13.05 -7.83
C VAL A 73 1.26 -12.44 -9.00
N PRO A 74 2.35 -13.07 -9.47
CA PRO A 74 3.15 -12.49 -10.55
C PRO A 74 2.32 -12.46 -11.83
N SER A 75 1.97 -11.27 -12.29
CA SER A 75 1.27 -11.03 -13.57
C SER A 75 2.01 -11.62 -14.77
N SER A 76 3.31 -11.88 -14.63
CA SER A 76 4.17 -12.52 -15.63
C SER A 76 3.79 -13.97 -15.91
N ALA A 77 3.30 -14.73 -14.92
CA ALA A 77 2.86 -16.11 -15.14
C ALA A 77 1.63 -16.14 -16.04
N ARG A 78 0.63 -15.29 -15.75
CA ARG A 78 -0.60 -15.17 -16.56
C ARG A 78 -0.29 -14.72 -18.00
N ARG A 79 0.68 -13.80 -18.16
CA ARG A 79 1.11 -13.31 -19.48
C ARG A 79 1.87 -14.35 -20.29
N ARG A 80 2.70 -15.19 -19.65
CA ARG A 80 3.38 -16.31 -20.33
C ARG A 80 2.36 -17.35 -20.81
N TRP A 81 1.37 -17.68 -19.99
CA TRP A 81 0.32 -18.64 -20.37
C TRP A 81 -0.56 -18.11 -21.50
N ALA A 82 -0.87 -16.82 -21.49
CA ALA A 82 -1.63 -16.18 -22.57
C ALA A 82 -0.92 -16.23 -23.94
N VAL A 83 0.41 -16.40 -23.99
CA VAL A 83 1.17 -16.53 -25.23
C VAL A 83 1.43 -17.99 -25.60
N VAL A 84 1.72 -18.86 -24.62
CA VAL A 84 2.03 -20.28 -24.88
C VAL A 84 0.79 -21.07 -25.28
N VAL A 85 -0.38 -20.79 -24.69
CA VAL A 85 -1.63 -21.50 -25.03
C VAL A 85 -2.04 -21.32 -26.50
N PRO A 86 -2.10 -20.11 -27.08
CA PRO A 86 -2.44 -19.97 -28.50
C PRO A 86 -1.37 -20.53 -29.44
N LEU A 87 -0.08 -20.48 -29.06
CA LEU A 87 1.00 -21.11 -29.84
C LEU A 87 0.88 -22.64 -29.88
N ALA A 88 0.55 -23.26 -28.74
CA ALA A 88 0.31 -24.70 -28.68
C ALA A 88 -0.92 -25.12 -29.49
N LEU A 89 -1.99 -24.30 -29.48
CA LEU A 89 -3.16 -24.51 -30.33
C LEU A 89 -2.86 -24.35 -31.82
N ALA A 90 -2.05 -23.36 -32.20
CA ALA A 90 -1.63 -23.18 -33.59
C ALA A 90 -0.73 -24.33 -34.06
N ALA A 91 0.20 -24.80 -33.22
CA ALA A 91 1.08 -25.92 -33.54
C ALA A 91 0.31 -27.25 -33.69
N SER A 92 -0.69 -27.49 -32.84
CA SER A 92 -1.54 -28.68 -32.99
C SER A 92 -2.42 -28.61 -34.23
N LEU A 93 -2.94 -27.43 -34.59
CA LEU A 93 -3.68 -27.22 -35.84
C LEU A 93 -2.79 -27.43 -37.08
N ALA A 94 -1.55 -26.91 -37.03
CA ALA A 94 -0.56 -27.09 -38.10
C ALA A 94 -0.17 -28.55 -38.27
N LEU A 95 0.08 -29.30 -37.18
CA LEU A 95 0.36 -30.74 -37.26
C LEU A 95 -0.82 -31.52 -37.84
N LEU A 96 -2.05 -31.15 -37.46
CA LEU A 96 -3.27 -31.78 -37.97
C LEU A 96 -3.47 -31.52 -39.47
N LEU A 97 -3.07 -30.34 -39.96
CA LEU A 97 -3.16 -29.95 -41.37
C LEU A 97 -2.02 -30.53 -42.21
N LEU A 98 -0.78 -30.58 -41.70
CA LEU A 98 0.36 -31.22 -42.37
C LEU A 98 0.19 -32.74 -42.46
N GLY A 99 -0.45 -33.36 -41.46
CA GLY A 99 -0.82 -34.77 -41.53
C GLY A 99 -1.92 -35.09 -42.55
N ARG A 100 -2.55 -34.07 -43.17
CA ARG A 100 -3.73 -34.24 -44.03
C ARG A 100 -3.62 -33.77 -45.48
N HIS A 101 -2.51 -33.18 -45.94
CA HIS A 101 -2.44 -32.71 -47.33
C HIS A 101 -1.17 -33.10 -48.10
N PRO A 102 -1.32 -33.83 -49.24
CA PRO A 102 -0.30 -33.87 -50.28
C PRO A 102 -0.18 -32.50 -50.97
N THR A 103 1.09 -32.08 -51.14
CA THR A 103 1.62 -31.02 -52.01
C THR A 103 0.63 -30.06 -52.69
N GLY A 104 0.71 -28.76 -52.35
CA GLY A 104 0.11 -27.72 -53.19
C GLY A 104 0.15 -26.31 -52.62
N GLN A 105 1.16 -25.54 -53.03
CA GLN A 105 1.20 -24.07 -53.20
C GLN A 105 1.13 -23.14 -51.97
N ALA A 106 2.21 -22.37 -51.80
CA ALA A 106 2.23 -21.05 -51.17
C ALA A 106 1.52 -20.02 -52.08
N PRO A 107 0.98 -18.91 -51.52
CA PRO A 107 1.72 -17.66 -51.67
C PRO A 107 1.61 -16.62 -50.53
N GLU A 108 2.64 -15.78 -50.54
CA GLU A 108 2.66 -14.32 -50.34
C GLU A 108 2.55 -13.67 -48.94
N SER A 109 3.69 -13.06 -48.61
CA SER A 109 3.98 -12.17 -47.49
C SER A 109 3.20 -10.85 -47.56
N GLY A 110 2.34 -10.61 -46.56
CA GLY A 110 1.73 -9.30 -46.30
C GLY A 110 2.62 -8.43 -45.40
N THR A 111 2.94 -7.23 -45.87
CA THR A 111 3.71 -6.17 -45.20
C THR A 111 3.00 -5.63 -43.94
N PRO A 112 3.72 -5.30 -42.84
CA PRO A 112 3.10 -4.62 -41.70
C PRO A 112 2.96 -3.10 -41.95
N SER A 113 1.76 -2.57 -41.69
CA SER A 113 1.42 -1.14 -41.76
C SER A 113 1.96 -0.38 -40.53
N PRO A 114 2.54 0.83 -40.67
CA PRO A 114 3.03 1.61 -39.54
C PRO A 114 2.00 2.60 -38.95
N THR A 115 1.93 2.59 -37.61
CA THR A 115 1.70 3.72 -36.67
C THR A 115 0.36 4.47 -36.65
N ALA A 116 -0.26 4.48 -35.45
CA ALA A 116 -0.99 5.64 -34.93
C ALA A 116 -0.31 6.10 -33.61
N PRO A 117 0.01 7.41 -33.43
CA PRO A 117 0.59 7.91 -32.20
C PRO A 117 -0.51 8.15 -31.16
N ILE A 118 -0.45 7.44 -30.02
CA ILE A 118 -1.27 7.77 -28.85
C ILE A 118 -0.60 8.95 -28.14
N ALA A 119 -1.39 9.99 -27.92
CA ALA A 119 -1.03 11.26 -27.31
C ALA A 119 -0.15 11.12 -26.05
N ALA A 120 0.84 12.00 -25.96
CA ALA A 120 1.85 12.02 -24.91
C ALA A 120 1.23 12.23 -23.50
N PRO A 121 1.50 11.34 -22.52
CA PRO A 121 1.38 11.71 -21.12
C PRO A 121 2.62 12.53 -20.72
N LEU A 122 2.41 13.58 -19.91
CA LEU A 122 3.42 14.48 -19.33
C LEU A 122 4.84 13.89 -19.30
N GLY A 123 5.73 14.50 -20.10
CA GLY A 123 7.14 14.11 -20.17
C GLY A 123 7.86 14.44 -18.87
N VAL A 124 8.04 13.44 -18.00
CA VAL A 124 8.90 13.54 -16.82
C VAL A 124 10.33 13.24 -17.25
N GLN A 125 11.19 14.26 -17.23
CA GLN A 125 12.61 14.10 -17.55
C GLN A 125 13.35 13.56 -16.32
N ALA A 126 13.72 12.28 -16.35
CA ALA A 126 14.45 11.64 -15.26
C ALA A 126 15.96 11.99 -15.31
N PRO A 127 16.63 12.19 -14.16
CA PRO A 127 18.08 12.32 -14.09
C PRO A 127 18.80 11.08 -14.63
N GLN A 128 19.94 11.28 -15.30
CA GLN A 128 20.70 10.17 -15.91
C GLN A 128 21.04 9.08 -14.89
N GLY A 129 20.77 7.83 -15.22
CA GLY A 129 21.08 6.67 -14.39
C GLY A 129 20.05 6.33 -13.31
N ARG A 130 18.93 7.07 -13.21
CA ARG A 130 17.80 6.72 -12.34
C ARG A 130 16.58 6.35 -13.14
N ALA A 131 15.87 5.33 -12.66
CA ALA A 131 14.59 4.98 -13.23
C ALA A 131 13.46 5.55 -12.36
N VAL A 132 12.45 6.04 -13.06
CA VAL A 132 11.35 6.79 -12.47
C VAL A 132 10.04 6.13 -12.90
N THR A 133 9.17 5.88 -11.94
CA THR A 133 7.83 5.36 -12.18
C THR A 133 6.82 6.45 -11.85
N VAL A 134 5.96 6.77 -12.82
CA VAL A 134 4.88 7.74 -12.66
C VAL A 134 3.58 6.98 -12.43
N PHE A 135 2.94 7.21 -11.28
CA PHE A 135 1.62 6.68 -10.97
C PHE A 135 0.59 7.80 -11.12
N GLN A 136 -0.32 7.63 -12.08
CA GLN A 136 -1.52 8.46 -12.18
C GLN A 136 -2.54 7.97 -11.14
N THR A 137 -3.05 8.89 -10.32
CA THR A 137 -4.10 8.59 -9.33
C THR A 137 -5.48 8.88 -9.91
N ASP A 138 -6.55 8.42 -9.24
CA ASP A 138 -7.94 8.69 -9.64
C ASP A 138 -8.30 10.19 -9.57
N ASN A 139 -7.45 11.01 -8.93
CA ASN A 139 -7.54 12.46 -9.00
C ASN A 139 -6.56 12.97 -10.08
N PRO A 140 -7.06 13.59 -11.17
CA PRO A 140 -6.21 14.02 -12.29
C PRO A 140 -5.23 15.15 -11.93
N ASN A 141 -5.40 15.78 -10.76
CA ASN A 141 -4.51 16.82 -10.25
C ASN A 141 -3.38 16.26 -9.37
N ILE A 142 -3.32 14.95 -9.13
CA ILE A 142 -2.33 14.33 -8.24
C ILE A 142 -1.55 13.27 -9.02
N VAL A 143 -0.25 13.52 -9.20
CA VAL A 143 0.70 12.60 -9.82
C VAL A 143 1.76 12.22 -8.78
N VAL A 144 1.95 10.92 -8.58
CA VAL A 144 3.00 10.40 -7.68
C VAL A 144 4.20 9.97 -8.52
N ILE A 145 5.36 10.57 -8.23
CA ILE A 145 6.63 10.29 -8.91
C ILE A 145 7.53 9.54 -7.93
N TRP A 146 7.90 8.31 -8.28
CA TRP A 146 8.83 7.50 -7.48
C TRP A 146 10.15 7.33 -8.24
N SER A 147 11.26 7.74 -7.64
CA SER A 147 12.61 7.57 -8.20
C SER A 147 13.43 6.59 -7.36
N PHE A 148 14.19 5.71 -8.01
CA PHE A 148 15.14 4.78 -7.40
C PHE A 148 16.55 4.97 -7.97
#